data_AF-A0A914VU72-F1
#
_entry.id   AF-A0A914VU72-F1
#
_cell.length_a   1.000
_cell.length_b   1.000
_cell.length_c   1.000
_cell.angle_alpha   90.00
_cell.angle_beta   90.00
_cell.angle_gamma   90.00
#
_symmetry.space_group_name_H-M   'P 1'
#
loop_
_entity.id
_entity.type
_entity.pdbx_description
1 polymer ?
#
loop_
_entity_poly.entity_id
_entity_poly.type
_entity_poly.pdbx_seq_one_letter_code
_entity_poly.pdbx_strand_id
1 'polypeptide(L)'
;MRKCEQYWPASGDSREIDSMVVSCSHVEQSRGRGWALRKFFLLRLHDREQRTFTQLQFHGWPDHGALKDSRKLIAFWRTARALLPKRSRSAGVGRTGEYILMETLVLVFESGSPIDSIQVVKLMRDQRMATVQTDDQFVFACRAALAYYD
;
A
#
# COMPACT_ATOMS: atom_id res chain seq x y z
N MET A 1 14.07 -15.51 4.73
CA MET A 1 12.76 -16.10 4.33
C MET A 1 12.16 -15.23 3.22
N ARG A 2 11.77 -15.81 2.08
CA ARG A 2 11.13 -15.06 0.99
C ARG A 2 9.70 -14.71 1.39
N LYS A 3 9.36 -13.42 1.44
CA LYS A 3 8.04 -12.93 1.91
C LYS A 3 7.01 -12.78 0.79
N CYS A 4 7.46 -12.66 -0.46
CA CYS A 4 6.61 -12.58 -1.65
C CYS A 4 7.42 -13.05 -2.87
N GLU A 5 6.78 -13.79 -3.75
CA GLU A 5 7.32 -14.13 -5.07
C GLU A 5 7.23 -12.93 -6.00
N GLN A 6 8.20 -12.78 -6.91
CA GLN A 6 8.16 -11.68 -7.87
C GLN A 6 7.17 -12.01 -9.00
N TYR A 7 5.97 -11.46 -8.88
CA TYR A 7 4.88 -11.66 -9.84
C TYR A 7 4.92 -10.71 -11.06
N TRP A 8 5.97 -9.89 -11.20
CA TRP A 8 6.09 -8.90 -12.27
C TRP A 8 7.42 -9.05 -13.05
N PRO A 9 7.46 -8.68 -14.35
CA PRO A 9 8.70 -8.71 -15.15
C PRO A 9 9.68 -7.61 -14.74
N ALA A 10 10.95 -7.73 -15.14
CA ALA A 10 11.93 -6.66 -14.97
C ALA A 10 11.65 -5.48 -15.91
N SER A 11 12.31 -4.35 -15.68
CA SER A 11 12.13 -3.13 -16.50
C SER A 11 12.50 -3.40 -17.96
N GLY A 12 11.62 -3.06 -18.90
CA GLY A 12 11.80 -3.31 -20.33
C GLY A 12 11.35 -4.71 -20.78
N ASP A 13 11.10 -5.62 -19.85
CA ASP A 13 10.68 -6.99 -20.17
C ASP A 13 9.16 -7.15 -20.14
N SER A 14 8.71 -8.26 -20.73
CA SER A 14 7.35 -8.76 -20.61
C SER A 14 7.34 -10.20 -20.09
N ARG A 15 6.23 -10.58 -19.46
CA ARG A 15 6.00 -11.93 -18.97
C ARG A 15 4.55 -12.32 -19.24
N GLU A 16 4.37 -13.49 -19.83
CA GLU A 16 3.06 -14.13 -19.93
C GLU A 16 2.71 -14.80 -18.59
N ILE A 17 1.53 -14.51 -18.08
CA ILE A 17 0.96 -15.04 -16.84
C ILE A 17 -0.48 -15.43 -17.18
N ASP A 18 -0.73 -16.73 -17.30
CA ASP A 18 -2.00 -17.29 -17.75
C ASP A 18 -2.47 -16.65 -19.07
N SER A 19 -3.68 -16.07 -19.11
CA SER A 19 -4.23 -15.41 -20.29
C SER A 19 -3.84 -13.93 -20.40
N MET A 20 -2.74 -13.50 -19.78
CA MET A 20 -2.31 -12.10 -19.73
C MET A 20 -0.82 -11.95 -20.03
N VAL A 21 -0.46 -10.88 -20.73
CA VAL A 21 0.92 -10.43 -20.88
C VAL A 21 1.10 -9.17 -20.06
N VAL A 22 2.02 -9.21 -19.10
CA VAL A 22 2.39 -8.06 -18.28
C VAL A 22 3.74 -7.55 -18.78
N SER A 23 3.84 -6.26 -19.06
CA SER A 23 5.07 -5.59 -19.48
C SER A 23 5.42 -4.46 -18.52
N CYS A 24 6.68 -4.36 -18.10
CA CYS A 24 7.14 -3.26 -17.25
C CYS A 24 7.74 -2.14 -18.12
N SER A 25 7.00 -1.05 -18.28
CA SER A 25 7.44 0.07 -19.12
C SER A 25 8.33 1.06 -18.39
N HIS A 26 8.23 1.13 -17.06
CA HIS A 26 8.98 2.10 -16.27
C HIS A 26 9.20 1.63 -14.84
N VAL A 27 10.41 1.83 -14.33
CA VAL A 27 10.75 1.65 -12.92
C VAL A 27 11.42 2.92 -12.41
N GLU A 28 10.84 3.49 -11.37
CA GLU A 28 11.42 4.60 -10.63
C GLU A 28 11.83 4.09 -9.25
N GLN A 29 13.14 4.05 -9.02
CA GLN A 29 13.74 3.78 -7.71
C GLN A 29 14.60 4.96 -7.32
N SER A 30 14.07 5.83 -6.46
CA SER A 30 14.92 6.86 -5.85
C SER A 30 15.69 6.26 -4.69
N ARG A 31 17.02 6.34 -4.79
CA ARG A 31 17.91 6.13 -3.65
C ARG A 31 17.49 7.12 -2.54
N GLY A 32 17.00 6.61 -1.41
CA GLY A 32 16.64 7.41 -0.23
C GLY A 32 15.14 7.49 0.10
N ARG A 33 14.23 7.36 -0.88
CA ARG A 33 12.77 7.43 -0.63
C ARG A 33 12.26 6.23 0.19
N GLY A 34 12.81 5.04 -0.05
CA GLY A 34 12.37 3.81 0.64
C GLY A 34 11.15 3.15 0.00
N TRP A 35 10.83 3.48 -1.25
CA TRP A 35 9.87 2.77 -2.08
C TRP A 35 10.29 2.75 -3.56
N ALA A 36 9.73 1.80 -4.30
CA ALA A 36 9.85 1.71 -5.75
C ALA A 36 8.47 1.95 -6.39
N LEU A 37 8.45 2.71 -7.48
CA LEU A 37 7.29 2.87 -8.35
C LEU A 37 7.53 2.13 -9.65
N ARG A 38 6.53 1.39 -10.13
CA ARG A 38 6.59 0.70 -11.43
C ARG A 38 5.33 0.95 -12.20
N LYS A 39 5.45 1.26 -13.49
CA LYS A 39 4.33 1.32 -14.42
C LYS A 39 4.33 0.06 -15.26
N PHE A 40 3.16 -0.54 -15.37
CA PHE A 40 2.94 -1.75 -16.11
C PHE A 40 1.87 -1.54 -17.16
N PHE A 41 2.00 -2.32 -18.22
CA PHE A 41 1.00 -2.54 -19.22
C PHE A 41 0.56 -4.00 -19.16
N LEU A 42 -0.75 -4.22 -19.18
CA LEU A 42 -1.37 -5.54 -19.13
C LEU A 42 -2.20 -5.72 -20.39
N LEU A 43 -1.91 -6.77 -21.15
CA LEU A 43 -2.67 -7.19 -22.31
C LEU A 43 -3.34 -8.53 -21.98
N ARG A 44 -4.66 -8.56 -22.04
CA ARG A 44 -5.43 -9.80 -21.93
C ARG A 44 -5.51 -10.45 -23.31
N LEU A 45 -5.17 -11.74 -23.41
CA LEU A 45 -4.94 -12.39 -24.70
C LEU A 45 -6.23 -12.70 -25.47
N HIS A 46 -7.33 -13.01 -24.77
CA HIS A 46 -8.55 -13.50 -25.42
C HIS A 46 -9.39 -12.42 -26.11
N ASP A 47 -9.48 -11.23 -25.53
CA ASP A 47 -10.27 -10.09 -26.04
C ASP A 47 -9.39 -8.90 -26.43
N ARG A 48 -8.06 -9.03 -26.25
CA ARG A 48 -7.06 -7.98 -26.49
C ARG A 48 -7.27 -6.72 -25.65
N GLU A 49 -7.99 -6.82 -24.52
CA GLU A 49 -8.18 -5.70 -23.60
C GLU A 49 -6.82 -5.26 -23.02
N GLN A 50 -6.60 -3.95 -22.97
CA GLN A 50 -5.37 -3.34 -22.50
C GLN A 50 -5.63 -2.48 -21.26
N ARG A 51 -4.78 -2.62 -20.25
CA ARG A 51 -4.82 -1.78 -19.05
C ARG A 51 -3.42 -1.34 -18.66
N THR A 52 -3.31 -0.13 -18.14
CA THR A 52 -2.12 0.31 -17.43
C THR A 52 -2.37 0.26 -15.93
N PHE A 53 -1.35 -0.13 -15.17
CA PHE A 53 -1.42 -0.06 -13.72
C PHE A 53 -0.08 0.35 -13.12
N THR A 54 -0.16 0.99 -11.96
CA THR A 54 1.01 1.45 -11.21
C THR A 54 1.15 0.62 -9.95
N GLN A 55 2.31 0.02 -9.74
CA GLN A 55 2.67 -0.62 -8.48
C GLN A 55 3.53 0.35 -7.67
N LEU A 56 3.18 0.53 -6.40
CA LEU A 56 4.00 1.26 -5.45
C LEU A 56 4.41 0.28 -4.33
N GLN A 57 5.71 0.01 -4.21
CA GLN A 57 6.25 -0.96 -3.27
C GLN A 57 7.05 -0.26 -2.18
N PHE A 58 6.56 -0.28 -0.94
CA PHE A 58 7.30 0.26 0.21
C PHE A 58 8.35 -0.76 0.70
N HIS A 59 9.59 -0.30 0.84
CA HIS A 59 10.73 -1.09 1.33
C HIS A 59 11.13 -0.76 2.76
N GLY A 60 10.59 0.33 3.33
CA GLY A 60 10.96 0.81 4.67
C GLY A 60 10.40 0.00 5.83
N TRP A 61 9.56 -1.02 5.58
CA TRP A 61 8.88 -1.77 6.63
C TRP A 61 9.80 -2.82 7.27
N PRO A 62 10.00 -2.81 8.60
CA PRO A 62 10.81 -3.82 9.27
C PRO A 62 10.19 -5.21 9.20
N ASP A 63 11.05 -6.24 9.32
CA ASP A 63 10.61 -7.64 9.34
C ASP A 63 9.77 -7.99 10.56
N HIS A 64 10.03 -7.35 11.70
CA HIS A 64 9.30 -7.53 12.94
C HIS A 64 8.85 -6.18 13.51
N GLY A 65 7.63 -6.14 14.05
CA GLY A 65 7.06 -4.96 14.72
C GLY A 65 6.46 -3.90 13.78
N ALA A 66 6.10 -2.77 14.38
CA ALA A 66 5.62 -1.58 13.70
C ALA A 66 6.78 -0.75 13.15
N LEU A 67 6.46 0.18 12.24
CA LEU A 67 7.39 1.23 11.86
C LEU A 67 7.73 2.11 13.08
N LYS A 68 8.96 2.65 13.13
CA LYS A 68 9.38 3.57 14.20
C LYS A 68 9.28 5.04 13.82
N ASP A 69 9.31 5.32 12.52
CA ASP A 69 9.30 6.67 11.95
C ASP A 69 8.21 6.74 10.88
N SER A 70 7.22 7.59 11.12
CA SER A 70 6.07 7.79 10.24
C SER A 70 6.39 8.62 9.00
N ARG A 71 7.48 9.40 8.98
CA ARG A 71 7.79 10.35 7.90
C ARG A 71 7.87 9.68 6.52
N LYS A 72 8.57 8.54 6.44
CA LYS A 72 8.68 7.78 5.18
C LYS A 72 7.35 7.18 4.76
N LEU A 73 6.54 6.71 5.71
CA LEU A 73 5.22 6.15 5.43
C LEU A 73 4.23 7.23 4.98
N ILE A 74 4.25 8.39 5.62
CA ILE A 74 3.43 9.56 5.25
C ILE A 74 3.82 10.05 3.85
N ALA A 75 5.12 10.18 3.55
CA ALA A 75 5.59 10.58 2.23
C ALA A 75 5.22 9.55 1.15
N PHE A 76 5.33 8.25 1.46
CA PHE A 76 4.85 7.17 0.62
C PHE A 76 3.33 7.28 0.37
N TRP A 77 2.56 7.55 1.42
CA TRP A 77 1.10 7.68 1.33
C TRP A 77 0.66 8.89 0.50
N ARG A 78 1.28 10.07 0.70
CA ARG A 78 1.05 11.27 -0.13
C ARG A 78 1.34 10.97 -1.61
N THR A 79 2.42 10.26 -1.88
CA THR A 79 2.78 9.78 -3.22
C THR A 79 1.70 8.82 -3.77
N ALA A 80 1.24 7.87 -2.97
CA ALA A 80 0.17 6.95 -3.35
C ALA A 80 -1.16 7.68 -3.65
N ARG A 81 -1.55 8.68 -2.84
CA ARG A 81 -2.76 9.50 -3.07
C ARG A 81 -2.68 10.30 -4.36
N ALA A 82 -1.49 10.81 -4.71
CA ALA A 82 -1.29 11.59 -5.93
C ALA A 82 -1.29 10.74 -7.20
N LEU A 83 -0.79 9.50 -7.12
CA LEU A 83 -0.50 8.67 -8.29
C LEU A 83 -1.48 7.51 -8.52
N LEU A 84 -2.22 7.09 -7.49
CA LEU A 84 -3.07 5.90 -7.54
C LEU A 84 -4.57 6.27 -7.44
N PRO A 85 -5.45 5.58 -8.19
CA PRO A 85 -6.89 5.72 -8.01
C PRO A 85 -7.31 5.29 -6.60
N LYS A 86 -8.30 5.97 -6.01
CA LYS A 86 -8.76 5.75 -4.61
C LYS A 86 -9.02 4.28 -4.24
N ARG A 87 -9.47 3.44 -5.19
CA ARG A 87 -9.86 2.03 -4.98
C ARG A 87 -8.71 1.00 -5.05
N SER A 88 -7.48 1.39 -5.38
CA SER A 88 -6.40 0.43 -5.73
C SER A 88 -5.37 0.19 -4.61
N ARG A 89 -5.72 0.40 -3.33
CA ARG A 89 -4.75 0.47 -2.23
C ARG A 89 -4.81 -0.76 -1.31
N SER A 90 -3.88 -1.69 -1.56
CA SER A 90 -3.32 -2.72 -0.64
C SER A 90 -4.06 -4.07 -0.49
N ALA A 91 -3.24 -5.12 -0.37
CA ALA A 91 -3.60 -6.50 -0.01
C ALA A 91 -2.71 -6.97 1.16
N GLY A 92 -3.31 -7.56 2.21
CA GLY A 92 -2.63 -8.13 3.39
C GLY A 92 -3.35 -7.81 4.71
N VAL A 93 -2.90 -8.39 5.84
CA VAL A 93 -3.55 -8.25 7.18
C VAL A 93 -2.75 -7.41 8.19
N GLY A 94 -1.45 -7.64 8.32
CA GLY A 94 -0.61 -6.98 9.34
C GLY A 94 -0.16 -5.58 8.90
N ARG A 95 0.90 -5.52 8.09
CA ARG A 95 1.43 -4.26 7.53
C ARG A 95 0.38 -3.48 6.75
N THR A 96 -0.44 -4.21 6.00
CA THR A 96 -1.59 -3.65 5.30
C THR A 96 -2.63 -3.09 6.27
N GLY A 97 -2.87 -3.73 7.41
CA GLY A 97 -3.78 -3.22 8.44
C GLY A 97 -3.29 -1.93 9.09
N GLU A 98 -2.01 -1.84 9.45
CA GLU A 98 -1.40 -0.60 9.98
C GLU A 98 -1.53 0.56 8.97
N TYR A 99 -1.23 0.29 7.69
CA TYR A 99 -1.37 1.29 6.63
C TYR A 99 -2.82 1.72 6.39
N ILE A 100 -3.76 0.76 6.29
CA ILE A 100 -5.19 1.05 6.07
C ILE A 100 -5.77 1.80 7.27
N LEU A 101 -5.38 1.46 8.50
CA LEU A 101 -5.84 2.16 9.69
C LEU A 101 -5.40 3.62 9.66
N MET A 102 -4.11 3.89 9.42
CA MET A 102 -3.60 5.26 9.32
C MET A 102 -4.33 6.05 8.22
N GLU A 103 -4.50 5.47 7.02
CA GLU A 103 -5.24 6.11 5.93
C GLU A 103 -6.70 6.40 6.31
N THR A 104 -7.37 5.45 6.95
CA THR A 104 -8.78 5.60 7.36
C THR A 104 -8.93 6.69 8.40
N LEU A 105 -8.06 6.74 9.42
CA LEU A 105 -8.11 7.77 10.46
C LEU A 105 -7.93 9.17 9.89
N VAL A 106 -7.00 9.35 8.94
CA VAL A 106 -6.82 10.64 8.26
C VAL A 106 -8.06 11.00 7.44
N LEU A 107 -8.68 10.05 6.73
CA LEU A 107 -9.89 10.32 5.95
C LEU A 107 -11.09 10.68 6.82
N VAL A 108 -11.26 10.05 7.99
CA VAL A 108 -12.33 10.39 8.95
C VAL A 108 -12.08 11.77 9.57
N PHE A 109 -10.81 12.12 9.83
CA PHE A 109 -10.45 13.47 10.26
C PHE A 109 -10.77 14.51 9.18
N GLU A 110 -10.38 14.26 7.92
CA GLU A 110 -10.69 15.12 6.77
C GLU A 110 -12.21 15.30 6.56
N SER A 111 -13.04 14.34 6.95
CA SER A 111 -14.51 14.44 6.84
C SER A 111 -15.17 15.20 8.00
N GLY A 112 -14.41 15.63 9.01
CA GLY A 112 -14.94 16.29 10.22
C GLY A 112 -15.79 15.36 11.08
N SER A 113 -15.71 14.05 10.88
CA SER A 113 -16.48 13.07 11.65
C SER A 113 -15.76 12.71 12.96
N PRO A 114 -16.49 12.37 14.03
CA PRO A 114 -15.87 11.87 15.25
C PRO A 114 -15.01 10.64 14.96
N ILE A 115 -13.80 10.62 15.51
CA ILE A 115 -12.86 9.51 15.34
C ILE A 115 -12.94 8.58 16.56
N ASP A 116 -13.35 7.34 16.32
CA ASP A 116 -13.17 6.23 17.25
C ASP A 116 -12.25 5.20 16.57
N SER A 117 -10.96 5.25 16.92
CA SER A 117 -9.94 4.39 16.31
C SER A 117 -10.15 2.91 16.64
N ILE A 118 -10.75 2.58 17.79
CA ILE A 118 -11.07 1.20 18.16
C ILE A 118 -12.24 0.69 17.32
N GLN A 119 -13.27 1.51 17.12
CA GLN A 119 -14.39 1.17 16.26
C GLN A 119 -13.95 0.99 14.80
N VAL A 120 -13.02 1.82 14.30
CA VAL A 120 -12.43 1.64 12.97
C VAL A 120 -11.75 0.27 12.85
N VAL A 121 -10.94 -0.13 13.85
CA VAL A 121 -10.29 -1.46 13.84
C VAL A 121 -11.31 -2.60 13.88
N LYS A 122 -12.40 -2.47 14.65
CA LYS A 122 -13.48 -3.47 14.69
C LYS A 122 -14.09 -3.64 13.29
N LEU A 123 -14.48 -2.55 12.64
CA LEU A 123 -15.04 -2.57 11.28
C LEU A 123 -14.06 -3.14 10.24
N MET A 124 -12.76 -2.88 10.40
CA MET A 124 -11.72 -3.48 9.55
C MET A 124 -11.61 -5.00 9.79
N ARG A 125 -11.74 -5.45 11.04
CA ARG A 125 -11.69 -6.87 11.41
C ARG A 125 -12.93 -7.65 10.97
N ASP A 126 -14.09 -7.00 10.89
CA ASP A 126 -15.31 -7.58 10.34
C ASP A 126 -15.17 -7.91 8.84
N GLN A 127 -14.38 -7.12 8.10
CA GLN A 127 -14.07 -7.37 6.70
C GLN A 127 -12.89 -8.33 6.51
N ARG A 128 -11.92 -8.28 7.43
CA ARG A 128 -10.72 -9.11 7.37
C ARG A 128 -10.14 -9.36 8.75
N MET A 129 -10.28 -10.59 9.24
CA MET A 129 -9.80 -10.99 10.57
C MET A 129 -8.30 -10.68 10.77
N ALA A 130 -7.92 -10.42 12.02
CA ALA A 130 -6.53 -10.14 12.43
C ALA A 130 -5.88 -8.93 11.73
N THR A 131 -6.67 -8.01 11.19
CA THR A 131 -6.17 -6.70 10.74
C THR A 131 -5.72 -5.89 11.96
N VAL A 132 -4.51 -5.31 11.88
CA VAL A 132 -3.78 -4.70 13.02
C VAL A 132 -3.56 -5.73 14.14
N GLN A 133 -2.38 -6.36 14.16
CA GLN A 133 -2.10 -7.55 14.96
C GLN A 133 -1.56 -7.27 16.35
N THR A 134 -0.85 -6.15 16.52
CA THR A 134 -0.15 -5.82 17.77
C THR A 134 -0.47 -4.41 18.22
N ASP A 135 -0.42 -4.15 19.52
CA ASP A 135 -0.65 -2.82 20.09
C ASP A 135 0.31 -1.78 19.49
N ASP A 136 1.56 -2.14 19.22
CA ASP A 136 2.53 -1.26 18.56
C ASP A 136 2.07 -0.79 17.17
N GLN A 137 1.40 -1.64 16.40
CA GLN A 137 0.89 -1.30 15.06
C GLN A 137 -0.29 -0.33 15.18
N PHE A 138 -1.16 -0.56 16.17
CA PHE A 138 -2.28 0.34 16.46
C PHE A 138 -1.79 1.72 16.90
N VAL A 139 -0.90 1.76 17.89
CA VAL A 139 -0.31 3.00 18.41
C VAL A 139 0.44 3.76 17.32
N PHE A 140 1.24 3.06 16.51
CA PHE A 140 1.95 3.67 15.41
C PHE A 140 0.98 4.28 14.37
N ALA A 141 -0.07 3.55 13.96
CA ALA A 141 -1.03 4.06 12.98
C ALA A 141 -1.74 5.33 13.47
N CYS A 142 -2.17 5.36 14.74
CA CYS A 142 -2.77 6.55 15.36
C CYS A 142 -1.78 7.73 15.40
N ARG A 143 -0.53 7.50 15.82
CA ARG A 143 0.51 8.55 15.84
C ARG A 143 0.85 9.06 14.44
N ALA A 144 0.93 8.16 13.46
CA ALA A 144 1.20 8.52 12.07
C ALA A 144 0.05 9.32 11.45
N ALA A 145 -1.20 9.03 11.81
CA ALA A 145 -2.36 9.81 11.38
C ALA A 145 -2.35 11.24 11.97
N LEU A 146 -1.95 11.40 13.23
CA LEU A 146 -1.77 12.73 13.84
C LEU A 146 -0.63 13.51 13.17
N ALA A 147 0.54 12.88 13.04
CA ALA A 147 1.73 13.48 12.42
C ALA A 147 1.56 13.79 10.91
N TYR A 148 0.46 13.36 10.29
CA TYR A 148 0.16 13.75 8.91
C TYR A 148 -0.18 15.25 8.78
N TYR A 149 -0.66 15.86 9.86
CA TYR A 149 -1.09 17.26 9.92
C TYR A 149 -0.05 18.21 10.52
N ASP A 150 1.05 17.67 11.06
CA ASP A 150 2.25 18.43 11.44
C ASP A 150 3.07 18.82 10.19
#